data_AF-A0A930TD94-F1
#
_entry.id   AF-A0A930TD94-F1
#
_cell.length_a   1.000
_cell.length_b   1.000
_cell.length_c   1.000
_cell.angle_alpha   90.00
_cell.angle_beta   90.00
_cell.angle_gamma   90.00
#
_symmetry.space_group_name_H-M   'P 1'
#
loop_
_entity.id
_entity.type
_entity.pdbx_description
1 polymer ?
#
loop_
_entity_poly.entity_id
_entity_poly.type
_entity_poly.pdbx_seq_one_letter_code
_entity_poly.pdbx_strand_id
1 'polypeptide(L)'
;MSKGQGQGFGFGLGKMKELTEAFKKAQQVQEGAKRLQEELEVMEIEGESGGGLVKVVLSGNQEPRRVEISADAIGEGADVLSDLVTAAMKDAYNKSTATMRQRMEELTEGLNLPGL
;
A
#
# COMPACT_ATOMS: atom_id res chain seq x y z
N MET A 1 -16.07 54.55 -34.28
CA MET A 1 -15.25 54.99 -33.12
C MET A 1 -16.02 54.55 -31.88
N SER A 2 -15.52 53.85 -30.85
CA SER A 2 -14.17 53.55 -30.38
C SER A 2 -14.26 52.52 -29.23
N LYS A 3 -13.42 51.47 -29.29
CA LYS A 3 -12.73 50.71 -28.19
C LYS A 3 -13.60 50.02 -27.12
N GLY A 4 -13.33 48.79 -26.67
CA GLY A 4 -12.19 47.90 -26.83
C GLY A 4 -12.24 46.90 -25.66
N GLN A 5 -12.22 45.61 -25.99
CA GLN A 5 -12.15 44.48 -25.05
C GLN A 5 -10.99 44.64 -24.07
N GLY A 6 -11.25 44.35 -22.80
CA GLY A 6 -10.27 44.32 -21.73
C GLY A 6 -10.64 43.29 -20.67
N GLN A 7 -10.96 42.06 -21.10
CA GLN A 7 -11.26 40.94 -20.21
C GLN A 7 -10.51 39.72 -20.74
N GLY A 8 -9.33 39.42 -20.19
CA GLY A 8 -8.52 38.31 -20.72
C GLY A 8 -7.12 38.06 -20.17
N PHE A 9 -6.60 38.85 -19.20
CA PHE A 9 -5.20 38.70 -18.75
C PHE A 9 -4.99 38.17 -17.31
N GLY A 10 -6.05 38.01 -16.52
CA GLY A 10 -5.97 37.49 -15.14
C GLY A 10 -6.32 36.00 -14.97
N PHE A 11 -7.06 35.43 -15.90
CA PHE A 11 -7.61 34.06 -15.79
C PHE A 11 -6.63 32.95 -16.20
N GLY A 12 -5.57 33.27 -16.94
CA GLY A 12 -4.56 32.30 -17.38
C GLY A 12 -3.40 32.08 -16.40
N LEU A 13 -2.96 33.14 -15.69
CA LEU A 13 -1.79 33.09 -14.81
C LEU A 13 -2.07 32.32 -13.51
N GLY A 14 -3.28 32.44 -12.95
CA GLY A 14 -3.70 31.70 -11.75
C GLY A 14 -3.79 30.19 -12.00
N LYS A 15 -4.42 29.80 -13.12
CA LYS A 15 -4.55 28.40 -13.54
C LYS A 15 -3.21 27.74 -13.82
N MET A 16 -2.24 28.48 -14.37
CA MET A 16 -0.89 27.96 -14.61
C MET A 16 -0.13 27.68 -13.30
N LYS A 17 -0.31 28.51 -12.27
CA LYS A 17 0.29 28.29 -10.94
C LYS A 17 -0.32 27.08 -10.23
N GLU A 18 -1.65 26.95 -10.22
CA GLU A 18 -2.33 25.79 -9.65
C GLU A 18 -1.90 24.48 -10.35
N LEU A 19 -1.81 24.50 -11.68
CA LEU A 19 -1.34 23.35 -12.46
C LEU A 19 0.12 22.97 -12.12
N THR A 20 0.99 23.98 -11.93
CA THR A 20 2.40 23.75 -11.58
C THR A 20 2.54 23.10 -10.20
N GLU A 21 1.78 23.58 -9.22
CA GLU A 21 1.79 23.00 -7.87
C GLU A 21 1.16 21.61 -7.82
N ALA A 22 0.08 21.38 -8.57
CA ALA A 22 -0.50 20.04 -8.72
C ALA A 22 0.49 19.05 -9.36
N PHE A 23 1.23 19.48 -10.39
CA PHE A 23 2.25 18.66 -11.03
C PHE A 23 3.39 18.29 -10.07
N LYS A 24 3.90 19.26 -9.29
CA LYS A 24 4.94 19.00 -8.27
C LYS A 24 4.46 17.99 -7.23
N LYS A 25 3.24 18.14 -6.71
CA LYS A 25 2.66 17.19 -5.75
C LYS A 25 2.52 15.80 -6.37
N ALA A 26 2.05 15.69 -7.62
CA ALA A 26 1.95 14.41 -8.32
C ALA A 26 3.32 13.75 -8.50
N GLN A 27 4.38 14.51 -8.80
CA GLN A 27 5.75 13.98 -8.84
C GLN A 27 6.21 13.45 -7.48
N GLN A 28 5.92 14.17 -6.39
CA GLN A 28 6.25 13.73 -5.04
C GLN A 28 5.53 12.43 -4.65
N VAL A 29 4.24 12.30 -4.99
CA VAL A 29 3.49 11.05 -4.83
C VAL A 29 4.15 9.93 -5.64
N GLN A 30 4.51 10.19 -6.90
CA GLN A 30 5.08 9.17 -7.76
C GLN A 30 6.42 8.66 -7.22
N GLU A 31 7.29 9.54 -6.74
CA GLU A 31 8.57 9.15 -6.13
C GLU A 31 8.39 8.46 -4.78
N GLY A 32 7.46 8.95 -3.96
CA GLY A 32 7.14 8.35 -2.67
C GLY A 32 6.54 6.95 -2.82
N ALA A 33 5.67 6.75 -3.81
CA ALA A 33 5.06 5.46 -4.10
C ALA A 33 6.11 4.44 -4.57
N LYS A 34 7.11 4.86 -5.36
CA LYS A 34 8.23 3.99 -5.76
C LYS A 34 9.05 3.55 -4.56
N ARG A 35 9.44 4.50 -3.68
CA ARG A 35 10.18 4.19 -2.45
C ARG A 35 9.37 3.28 -1.52
N LEU A 36 8.08 3.57 -1.36
CA LEU A 36 7.20 2.74 -0.56
C LEU A 36 7.09 1.32 -1.12
N GLN A 37 7.00 1.15 -2.45
CA GLN A 37 7.01 -0.18 -3.07
C GLN A 37 8.28 -0.96 -2.75
N GLU A 38 9.45 -0.30 -2.77
CA GLU A 38 10.73 -0.92 -2.39
C GLU A 38 10.78 -1.29 -0.90
N GLU A 39 10.20 -0.46 -0.02
CA GLU A 39 10.11 -0.75 1.42
C GLU A 39 9.16 -1.91 1.72
N LEU A 40 7.99 -1.95 1.08
CA LEU A 40 7.02 -3.03 1.21
C LEU A 40 7.57 -4.35 0.68
N GLU A 41 8.40 -4.31 -0.35
CA GLU A 41 9.02 -5.50 -0.94
C GLU A 41 9.88 -6.28 0.06
N VAL A 42 10.67 -5.57 0.87
CA VAL A 42 11.59 -6.18 1.84
C VAL A 42 10.99 -6.37 3.23
N MET A 43 9.81 -5.82 3.49
CA MET A 43 9.09 -6.01 4.74
C MET A 43 8.69 -7.47 4.92
N GLU A 44 8.79 -8.02 6.12
CA GLU A 44 8.28 -9.36 6.45
C GLU A 44 7.05 -9.22 7.34
N ILE A 45 5.92 -9.78 6.89
CA ILE A 45 4.63 -9.74 7.58
C ILE A 45 4.21 -11.17 7.88
N GLU A 46 4.12 -11.49 9.16
CA GLU A 46 3.78 -12.82 9.66
C GLU A 46 2.27 -12.93 9.93
N GLY A 47 1.65 -13.93 9.30
CA GLY A 47 0.35 -14.46 9.69
C GLY A 47 0.49 -15.84 10.31
N GLU A 48 -0.44 -16.21 11.18
CA GLU A 48 -0.37 -17.45 11.93
C GLU A 48 -1.74 -18.13 12.12
N SER A 49 -1.71 -19.41 12.44
CA SER A 49 -2.89 -20.18 12.84
C SER A 49 -2.54 -21.25 13.87
N GLY A 50 -3.57 -21.82 14.50
CA GLY A 50 -3.39 -22.89 15.50
C GLY A 50 -2.63 -22.46 16.76
N GLY A 51 -2.53 -21.15 17.05
CA GLY A 51 -1.69 -20.66 18.15
C GLY A 51 -0.19 -20.62 17.82
N GLY A 52 0.15 -20.43 16.54
CA GLY A 52 1.54 -20.35 16.07
C GLY A 52 2.11 -21.67 15.56
N LEU A 53 1.28 -22.71 15.43
CA LEU A 53 1.69 -24.01 14.87
C LEU A 53 2.03 -23.92 13.38
N VAL A 54 1.33 -23.04 12.66
CA VAL A 54 1.66 -22.67 11.28
C VAL A 54 1.84 -21.16 11.20
N LYS A 55 2.94 -20.74 10.57
CA LYS A 55 3.24 -19.33 10.28
C LYS A 55 3.52 -19.16 8.80
N VAL A 56 2.97 -18.12 8.21
CA VAL A 56 3.19 -17.73 6.82
C VAL A 56 3.73 -16.31 6.81
N VAL A 57 4.85 -16.11 6.12
CA VAL A 57 5.48 -14.81 5.95
C VAL A 57 5.26 -14.35 4.51
N LEU A 58 4.61 -13.20 4.36
CA LEU A 58 4.48 -12.47 3.09
C LEU A 58 5.27 -11.17 3.16
N SER A 59 5.61 -10.60 2.00
CA SER A 59 6.03 -9.21 1.93
C SER A 59 4.87 -8.25 2.11
N GLY A 60 5.16 -6.95 2.26
CA GLY A 60 4.17 -5.88 2.16
C GLY A 60 3.49 -5.82 0.79
N ASN A 61 4.13 -6.34 -0.25
CA ASN A 61 3.59 -6.48 -1.61
C ASN A 61 2.80 -7.78 -1.83
N GLN A 62 2.45 -8.47 -0.75
CA GLN A 62 1.79 -9.78 -0.76
C GLN A 62 2.61 -10.89 -1.44
N GLU A 63 3.93 -10.73 -1.61
CA GLU A 63 4.76 -11.79 -2.18
C GLU A 63 5.07 -12.86 -1.11
N PRO A 64 4.84 -14.16 -1.38
CA PRO A 64 5.19 -15.22 -0.43
C PRO A 64 6.70 -15.33 -0.19
N ARG A 65 7.10 -15.41 1.09
CA ARG A 65 8.51 -15.54 1.49
C ARG A 65 8.81 -16.88 2.16
N ARG A 66 8.03 -17.24 3.18
CA ARG A 66 8.28 -18.44 3.99
C ARG A 66 6.99 -19.03 4.55
N VAL A 67 7.02 -20.33 4.77
CA VAL A 67 6.02 -21.06 5.58
C VAL A 67 6.77 -21.88 6.62
N GLU A 68 6.36 -21.77 7.87
CA GLU A 68 6.87 -22.57 8.98
C GLU A 68 5.72 -23.42 9.52
N ILE A 69 6.00 -24.71 9.74
CA ILE A 69 5.02 -25.69 10.22
C ILE A 69 5.70 -26.46 11.36
N SER A 70 5.07 -26.46 12.53
CA SER A 70 5.56 -27.20 13.69
C SER A 70 5.33 -28.72 13.54
N ALA A 71 6.11 -29.52 14.26
CA ALA A 71 5.91 -30.97 14.32
C ALA A 71 4.51 -31.34 14.84
N ASP A 72 3.98 -30.56 15.78
CA ASP A 72 2.63 -30.76 16.31
C ASP A 72 1.57 -30.57 15.22
N ALA A 73 1.67 -29.51 14.39
CA ALA A 73 0.78 -29.31 13.25
C ALA A 73 0.85 -30.45 12.22
N ILE A 74 2.02 -31.07 12.02
CA ILE A 74 2.17 -32.25 11.16
C ILE A 74 1.44 -33.46 11.78
N GLY A 75 1.48 -33.58 13.11
CA GLY A 75 0.85 -34.66 13.87
C GLY A 75 -0.68 -34.66 13.83
N GLU A 76 -1.31 -33.51 13.56
CA GLU A 76 -2.77 -33.37 13.44
C GLU A 76 -3.36 -34.04 12.18
N GLY A 77 -2.52 -34.43 11.22
CA GLY A 77 -2.93 -35.05 9.96
C GLY A 77 -3.22 -34.05 8.83
N ALA A 78 -3.30 -34.58 7.61
CA ALA A 78 -3.28 -33.77 6.38
C ALA A 78 -4.47 -32.79 6.27
N ASP A 79 -5.67 -33.20 6.68
CA ASP A 79 -6.87 -32.37 6.56
C ASP A 79 -6.79 -31.15 7.49
N VAL A 80 -6.47 -31.37 8.77
CA VAL A 80 -6.33 -30.30 9.77
C VAL A 80 -5.15 -29.39 9.42
N LEU A 81 -4.02 -29.96 9.01
CA LEU A 81 -2.86 -29.18 8.58
C LEU A 81 -3.19 -28.26 7.38
N SER A 82 -3.96 -28.75 6.42
CA SER A 82 -4.37 -27.96 5.26
C SER A 82 -5.25 -26.77 5.65
N ASP A 83 -6.16 -26.96 6.61
CA ASP A 83 -6.97 -25.88 7.16
C ASP A 83 -6.12 -24.86 7.92
N LEU A 84 -5.15 -25.32 8.73
CA LEU A 84 -4.22 -24.44 9.45
C LEU A 84 -3.37 -23.60 8.48
N VAL A 85 -2.78 -24.20 7.45
CA VAL A 85 -2.03 -23.46 6.43
C VAL A 85 -2.90 -22.43 5.72
N THR A 86 -4.12 -22.81 5.35
CA THR A 86 -5.08 -21.90 4.72
C THR A 86 -5.42 -20.72 5.62
N ALA A 87 -5.63 -20.97 6.92
CA ALA A 87 -5.92 -19.92 7.89
C ALA A 87 -4.73 -18.97 8.08
N ALA A 88 -3.51 -19.49 8.23
CA ALA A 88 -2.30 -18.66 8.39
C ALA A 88 -2.03 -17.81 7.15
N MET A 89 -2.24 -18.35 5.93
CA MET A 89 -2.09 -17.61 4.69
C MET A 89 -3.11 -16.47 4.57
N LYS A 90 -4.37 -16.70 4.96
CA LYS A 90 -5.41 -15.66 5.00
C LYS A 90 -5.06 -14.56 5.99
N ASP A 91 -4.58 -14.92 7.18
CA ASP A 91 -4.13 -13.97 8.19
C ASP A 91 -2.96 -13.10 7.67
N ALA A 92 -1.93 -13.73 7.08
CA ALA A 92 -0.79 -13.02 6.51
C ALA A 92 -1.20 -12.08 5.38
N TYR A 93 -2.09 -12.52 4.48
CA TYR A 93 -2.61 -11.71 3.38
C TYR A 93 -3.42 -10.51 3.88
N ASN A 94 -4.30 -10.72 4.86
CA ASN A 94 -5.10 -9.64 5.43
C ASN A 94 -4.21 -8.59 6.12
N LYS A 95 -3.21 -9.03 6.88
CA LYS A 95 -2.22 -8.14 7.50
C LYS A 95 -1.41 -7.39 6.44
N SER A 96 -0.92 -8.07 5.40
CA SER A 96 -0.12 -7.47 4.33
C SER A 96 -0.89 -6.41 3.54
N THR A 97 -2.12 -6.72 3.15
CA THR A 97 -2.98 -5.76 2.44
C THR A 97 -3.39 -4.57 3.30
N ALA A 98 -3.65 -4.78 4.59
CA ALA A 98 -3.90 -3.69 5.53
C ALA A 98 -2.68 -2.78 5.69
N THR A 99 -1.49 -3.35 5.87
CA THR A 99 -0.24 -2.60 5.96
C THR A 99 0.01 -1.79 4.69
N MET A 100 -0.13 -2.38 3.50
CA MET A 100 0.04 -1.66 2.23
C MET A 100 -0.91 -0.46 2.12
N ARG A 101 -2.19 -0.63 2.49
CA ARG A 101 -3.18 0.46 2.48
C ARG A 101 -2.80 1.57 3.45
N GLN A 102 -2.48 1.22 4.69
CA GLN A 102 -2.07 2.18 5.71
C GLN A 102 -0.85 2.99 5.26
N ARG A 103 0.17 2.34 4.68
CA ARG A 103 1.36 3.04 4.20
C ARG A 103 1.07 3.98 3.04
N MET A 104 0.16 3.61 2.14
CA MET A 104 -0.26 4.49 1.06
C MET A 104 -1.05 5.70 1.58
N GLU A 105 -1.94 5.48 2.55
CA GLU A 105 -2.67 6.55 3.25
C GLU A 105 -1.69 7.52 3.90
N GLU A 106 -0.72 7.02 4.70
CA GLU A 106 0.34 7.82 5.32
C GLU A 106 1.13 8.66 4.30
N LEU A 107 1.48 8.09 3.15
CA LEU A 107 2.16 8.81 2.06
C LEU A 107 1.31 9.98 1.52
N THR A 108 0.01 9.75 1.32
CA THR A 108 -0.89 10.76 0.75
C THR A 108 -1.28 11.85 1.75
N GLU A 109 -1.44 11.51 3.03
CA GLU A 109 -1.68 12.47 4.12
C GLU A 109 -0.51 13.43 4.30
N GLY A 110 0.73 12.92 4.25
CA GLY A 110 1.94 13.73 4.35
C GLY A 110 2.08 14.79 3.24
N LEU A 111 1.38 14.62 2.12
CA LEU A 111 1.38 15.52 0.96
C LEU A 111 0.17 16.47 0.92
N ASN A 112 -0.72 16.37 1.91
CA ASN A 112 -1.95 17.16 2.03
C ASN A 112 -2.69 17.25 0.68
N LEU A 113 -2.96 16.08 0.11
CA LEU A 113 -3.68 15.91 -1.15
C LEU A 113 -5.17 15.97 -0.86
N PRO A 114 -5.90 17.01 -1.31
CA PRO A 114 -7.32 17.12 -1.05
C PRO A 114 -8.11 16.08 -1.86
N GLY A 115 -8.92 15.25 -1.19
CA GLY A 115 -10.00 14.48 -1.82
C GLY A 115 -9.66 13.07 -2.32
N LEU A 116 -8.86 12.30 -1.57
CA LEU A 116 -8.89 10.84 -1.64
C LEU A 116 -9.73 10.27 -0.49
#